data_AF-A0A970YF57-F1
#
_entry.id   AF-A0A970YF57-F1
#
_cell.length_a   1.000
_cell.length_b   1.000
_cell.length_c   1.000
_cell.angle_alpha   90.00
_cell.angle_beta   90.00
_cell.angle_gamma   90.00
#
_symmetry.space_group_name_H-M   'P 1'
#
loop_
_entity.id
_entity.type
_entity.pdbx_description
1 polymer ?
#
loop_
_entity_poly.entity_id
_entity_poly.type
_entity_poly.pdbx_seq_one_letter_code
_entity_poly.pdbx_strand_id
1 'polypeptide(L)' 'QALVDRWYKLMNRHFWSCSLEAFRCLGESYVQDARFTAFYENVKPGLAVFMRDAMKAYSDRLEAQA' A
#
# COMPACT_ATOMS: atom_id res chain seq x y z
N GLN A 1 -0.21 -12.58 0.15
CA GLN A 1 -0.46 -11.26 -0.49
C GLN A 1 -1.93 -11.04 -0.94
N ALA A 2 -2.89 -11.91 -0.60
CA ALA A 2 -4.29 -11.77 -1.06
C ALA A 2 -5.02 -10.51 -0.54
N LEU A 3 -4.65 -10.01 0.65
CA LEU A 3 -5.23 -8.77 1.19
C LEU A 3 -4.78 -7.54 0.41
N VAL A 4 -3.48 -7.44 0.10
CA VAL A 4 -2.92 -6.34 -0.69
C VAL A 4 -3.42 -6.37 -2.13
N ASP A 5 -3.59 -7.56 -2.71
CA ASP A 5 -4.24 -7.72 -4.03
C ASP A 5 -5.69 -7.18 -4.04
N ARG A 6 -6.49 -7.56 -3.04
CA ARG A 6 -7.86 -7.03 -2.90
C ARG A 6 -7.86 -5.52 -2.74
N TRP A 7 -6.93 -4.99 -1.94
CA TRP A 7 -6.77 -3.55 -1.76
C TRP A 7 -6.41 -2.85 -3.08
N TYR A 8 -5.40 -3.34 -3.81
CA TYR A 8 -4.99 -2.80 -5.10
C TYR A 8 -6.13 -2.80 -6.14
N LYS A 9 -6.91 -3.88 -6.18
CA LYS A 9 -8.10 -3.98 -7.05
C LYS A 9 -9.21 -3.01 -6.64
N LEU A 10 -9.44 -2.84 -5.34
CA LEU A 10 -10.42 -1.90 -4.82
C LEU A 10 -10.05 -0.44 -5.18
N MET A 11 -8.77 -0.09 -5.06
CA MET A 11 -8.25 1.21 -5.49
C MET A 11 -8.52 1.48 -6.98
N ASN A 12 -8.12 0.53 -7.82
CA ASN A 12 -8.31 0.60 -9.28
C ASN A 12 -9.77 0.63 -9.71
N ARG A 13 -10.67 -0.01 -8.95
CA ARG A 13 -12.09 -0.07 -9.27
C ARG A 13 -12.86 1.18 -8.85
N HIS A 14 -12.53 1.76 -7.70
CA HIS A 14 -13.42 2.74 -7.05
C HIS A 14 -12.84 4.14 -6.93
N PHE A 15 -11.52 4.31 -7.04
CA PHE A 15 -10.89 5.60 -6.76
C PHE A 15 -10.17 6.16 -7.99
N TRP A 16 -9.16 5.45 -8.50
CA TRP A 16 -8.43 5.86 -9.70
C TRP A 16 -7.63 4.69 -10.28
N SER A 17 -7.22 4.81 -11.56
CA SER A 17 -6.30 3.87 -12.18
C SER A 17 -4.92 3.98 -11.53
N CYS A 18 -4.61 3.03 -10.65
CA CYS A 18 -3.42 3.01 -9.82
C CYS A 18 -2.42 2.02 -10.42
N SER A 19 -1.33 2.52 -11.00
CA SER A 19 -0.20 1.69 -11.45
C SER A 19 0.51 1.04 -10.26
N LEU A 20 1.33 0.01 -10.50
CA LEU A 20 2.13 -0.64 -9.44
C LEU A 20 3.11 0.33 -8.77
N GLU A 21 3.65 1.27 -9.56
CA GLU A 21 4.51 2.36 -9.07
C GLU A 21 3.73 3.33 -8.18
N ALA A 22 2.56 3.80 -8.63
CA ALA A 22 1.70 4.68 -7.84
C ALA A 22 1.25 3.99 -6.54
N PHE A 23 0.98 2.69 -6.60
CA PHE A 23 0.61 1.89 -5.45
C PHE A 23 1.75 1.78 -4.44
N ARG A 24 2.99 1.56 -4.90
CA ARG A 24 4.19 1.57 -4.06
C ARG A 24 4.39 2.93 -3.40
N CYS A 25 4.29 4.01 -4.17
CA CYS A 25 4.45 5.38 -3.69
C CYS A 25 3.39 5.76 -2.64
N LEU A 26 2.15 5.30 -2.82
CA LEU A 26 1.10 5.43 -1.81
C LEU A 26 1.49 4.74 -0.49
N GLY A 27 2.06 3.53 -0.55
CA GLY A 27 2.54 2.84 0.64
C GLY A 27 3.63 3.62 1.38
N GLU A 28 4.57 4.23 0.66
CA GLU A 28 5.62 5.09 1.25
C GLU A 28 5.01 6.30 1.99
N SER A 29 3.95 6.90 1.43
CA SER A 29 3.26 8.03 2.06
C SER A 29 2.63 7.70 3.42
N TYR A 30 2.31 6.43 3.68
CA TYR A 30 1.76 6.00 4.98
C TYR A 30 2.75 6.16 6.13
N VAL A 31 4.05 6.18 5.83
CA VAL A 31 5.14 6.36 6.80
C VAL A 31 5.74 7.77 6.73
N GLN A 32 5.77 8.38 5.53
CA GLN A 32 6.37 9.70 5.34
C GLN A 32 5.49 10.84 5.83
N ASP A 33 4.16 10.73 5.71
CA ASP A 33 3.23 11.75 6.22
C ASP A 33 2.71 11.35 7.60
N ALA A 34 3.04 12.16 8.60
CA ALA A 34 2.66 11.93 10.00
C ALA A 34 1.14 11.78 10.20
N ARG A 35 0.30 12.36 9.32
CA ARG A 35 -1.16 12.22 9.41
C ARG A 35 -1.60 10.79 9.09
N PHE A 36 -1.02 10.19 8.04
CA PHE A 36 -1.31 8.79 7.70
C PHE A 36 -0.70 7.86 8.73
N THR A 37 0.53 8.11 9.17
CA THR A 37 1.17 7.31 10.21
C THR A 37 0.31 7.29 11.48
N ALA A 38 -0.12 8.45 11.97
CA ALA A 38 -0.98 8.54 13.15
C ALA A 38 -2.31 7.77 12.97
N PHE A 39 -2.92 7.82 11.78
CA PHE A 39 -4.12 7.04 11.50
C PHE A 39 -3.89 5.52 11.63
N TYR A 40 -2.85 4.99 11.01
CA TYR A 40 -2.56 3.56 11.06
C TYR A 40 -2.07 3.09 12.43
N GLU A 41 -1.23 3.87 13.11
CA GLU A 41 -0.74 3.55 14.45
C GLU A 41 -1.88 3.50 15.50
N ASN A 42 -2.92 4.33 15.33
CA ASN A 42 -4.12 4.28 16.17
C ASN A 42 -4.95 2.98 15.98
N VAL A 43 -4.88 2.34 14.80
CA VAL A 43 -5.54 1.06 14.56
C VAL A 43 -4.73 -0.08 15.18
N LYS A 44 -3.42 -0.10 14.91
CA LYS A 44 -2.49 -1.05 15.52
C LYS A 44 -1.06 -0.49 15.44
N PRO A 45 -0.28 -0.51 16.54
CA PRO A 45 1.11 -0.11 16.50
C PRO A 45 1.92 -0.89 15.45
N GLY A 46 2.69 -0.17 14.63
CA GLY A 46 3.50 -0.69 13.53
C GLY A 46 2.73 -0.99 12.24
N LEU A 47 1.43 -0.69 12.17
CA LEU A 47 0.62 -0.99 10.99
C LEU A 47 1.02 -0.15 9.77
N ALA A 48 1.45 1.09 9.95
CA ALA A 48 1.86 1.96 8.84
C ALA A 48 3.04 1.34 8.06
N VAL A 49 4.06 0.91 8.80
CA VAL A 49 5.26 0.25 8.29
C VAL A 49 4.91 -1.08 7.63
N PHE A 50 4.08 -1.88 8.29
CA PHE A 50 3.63 -3.16 7.74
C PHE A 50 2.91 -2.98 6.39
N MET A 51 2.00 -2.01 6.29
CA MET A 51 1.27 -1.74 5.05
C MET A 51 2.21 -1.30 3.93
N ARG A 52 3.13 -0.36 4.19
CA ARG A 52 4.17 0.05 3.23
C ARG A 52 4.94 -1.15 2.69
N ASP A 53 5.48 -1.98 3.58
CA ASP A 53 6.32 -3.12 3.19
C ASP A 53 5.52 -4.16 2.41
N ALA A 54 4.28 -4.41 2.81
CA ALA A 54 3.39 -5.34 2.12
C ALA A 54 3.03 -4.86 0.71
N MET A 55 2.76 -3.56 0.54
CA MET A 55 2.49 -2.93 -0.76
C MET A 55 3.72 -2.97 -1.67
N LYS A 56 4.91 -2.65 -1.12
CA LYS A 56 6.19 -2.73 -1.84
C LYS A 56 6.47 -4.15 -2.35
N ALA A 57 6.42 -5.14 -1.46
CA ALA A 57 6.64 -6.54 -1.82
C ALA A 57 5.59 -7.07 -2.83
N TYR A 58 4.36 -6.56 -2.78
CA TYR A 58 3.34 -6.90 -3.76
C TYR A 58 3.65 -6.34 -5.14
N SER A 59 4.03 -5.06 -5.23
CA SER A 59 4.44 -4.42 -6.49
C SER A 59 5.67 -5.11 -7.08
N ASP A 60 6.72 -5.34 -6.28
CA ASP A 60 7.94 -6.05 -6.72
C ASP A 60 7.61 -7.43 -7.33
N ARG A 61 6.72 -8.18 -6.69
CA ARG A 61 6.31 -9.50 -7.15
C ARG A 61 5.56 -9.46 -8.49
N LEU A 62 4.68 -8.47 -8.68
CA LEU A 62 3.94 -8.36 -9.93
C LEU A 62 4.80 -7.83 -11.08
N GLU A 63 5.72 -6.90 -10.81
CA GLU A 63 6.71 -6.43 -11.79
C GLU A 63 7.62 -7.57 -12.25
N ALA A 64 8.05 -8.46 -11.34
CA ALA A 64 8.84 -9.64 -11.70
C ALA A 64 8.07 -10.72 -12.48
N GLN A 65 6.74 -10.62 -12.55
CA GLN A 65 5.85 -11.55 -13.25
C GLN A 65 5.39 -11.02 -14.62
N ALA A 66 5.71 -9.76 -14.94
CA ALA A 66 5.37 -9.09 -16.21
C ALA A 66 6.50 -9.24 -17.23
#